data_AF-A0AA44DL36-F1
#
_entry.id   AF-A0AA44DL36-F1
#
_cell.length_a   1.000
_cell.length_b   1.000
_cell.length_c   1.000
_cell.angle_alpha   90.00
_cell.angle_beta   90.00
_cell.angle_gamma   90.00
#
_symmetry.space_group_name_H-M   'P 1'
#
loop_
_entity.id
_entity.type
_entity.pdbx_description
1 polymer ?
#
loop_
_entity_poly.entity_id
_entity_poly.type
_entity_poly.pdbx_seq_one_letter_code
_entity_poly.pdbx_strand_id
1 'polypeptide(L)'
;MKKLEDIKLFRDLEEASLKYRDLEFKNKDTEIEYNAQLQNLLISYKSQLPQIKNRYDFISKQVKDQSNYYSSKNVYNTIISLNNLVSSKCDYIKNYDLDREHTCVHAVIGSTVDELSLINNSIKNKDFLKDKHTYLYIYEKISINSFMNFLALKDMSINKNLIDALSQLVLAQIQSVALVSL
;
A
#
# COMPACT_ATOMS: atom_id res chain seq x y z
N MET A 1 -20.98 -6.27 14.84
CA MET A 1 -20.14 -5.70 13.77
C MET A 1 -21.08 -5.13 12.71
N LYS A 2 -20.94 -3.85 12.32
CA LYS A 2 -21.49 -3.39 11.03
C LYS A 2 -20.89 -4.27 9.94
N LYS A 3 -21.63 -4.60 8.87
CA LYS A 3 -21.03 -5.36 7.77
C LYS A 3 -19.91 -4.50 7.20
N LEU A 4 -18.73 -5.08 6.92
CA LEU A 4 -17.59 -4.35 6.35
C LEU A 4 -17.99 -3.58 5.08
N GLU A 5 -18.88 -4.17 4.29
CA GLU A 5 -19.53 -3.64 3.08
C GLU A 5 -20.25 -2.29 3.31
N ASP A 6 -20.70 -2.00 4.52
CA ASP A 6 -21.38 -0.74 4.85
C ASP A 6 -20.39 0.43 5.00
N ILE A 7 -19.10 0.14 5.21
CA ILE A 7 -18.06 1.16 5.39
C ILE A 7 -17.69 1.73 4.03
N LYS A 8 -17.79 3.06 3.88
CA LYS A 8 -17.43 3.77 2.65
C LYS A 8 -16.02 3.39 2.16
N LEU A 9 -15.03 3.41 3.06
CA LEU A 9 -13.66 3.03 2.74
C LEU A 9 -13.56 1.63 2.12
N PHE A 10 -14.35 0.65 2.58
CA PHE A 10 -14.31 -0.70 2.02
C PHE A 10 -14.78 -0.73 0.56
N ARG A 11 -15.86 -0.01 0.24
CA ARG A 11 -16.36 0.12 -1.14
C ARG A 11 -15.39 0.89 -2.04
N ASP A 12 -14.85 2.00 -1.53
CA ASP A 12 -13.86 2.80 -2.27
C ASP A 12 -12.60 1.96 -2.59
N LEU A 13 -12.19 1.07 -1.67
CA LEU A 13 -11.07 0.13 -1.91
C LEU A 13 -11.41 -0.90 -2.98
N GLU A 14 -12.60 -1.48 -2.96
CA GLU A 14 -13.05 -2.42 -4.00
C GLU A 14 -13.06 -1.77 -5.39
N GLU A 15 -13.57 -0.55 -5.50
CA GLU A 15 -13.54 0.23 -6.74
C GLU A 15 -12.10 0.49 -7.22
N ALA A 16 -11.19 0.84 -6.30
CA ALA A 16 -9.78 1.05 -6.62
C ALA A 16 -9.10 -0.23 -7.13
N SER A 17 -9.39 -1.40 -6.54
CA SER A 17 -8.83 -2.68 -7.00
C SER A 17 -9.34 -3.07 -8.40
N LEU A 18 -10.57 -2.70 -8.75
CA LEU A 18 -11.19 -3.04 -10.04
C LEU A 18 -10.86 -2.05 -11.17
N LYS A 19 -10.41 -0.83 -10.83
CA LYS A 19 -10.16 0.27 -11.77
C LYS A 19 -9.26 -0.10 -12.96
N TYR A 20 -8.30 -1.00 -12.76
CA TYR A 20 -7.28 -1.35 -13.75
C TYR A 20 -7.54 -2.67 -14.48
N ARG A 21 -8.71 -3.29 -14.29
CA ARG A 21 -9.04 -4.60 -14.87
C ARG A 21 -9.16 -4.58 -16.40
N ASP A 22 -9.52 -3.42 -16.96
CA ASP A 22 -9.85 -3.24 -18.38
C ASP A 22 -8.71 -2.56 -19.16
N LEU A 23 -7.48 -2.54 -18.62
CA LEU A 23 -6.32 -2.00 -19.34
C LEU A 23 -6.01 -2.85 -20.58
N GLU A 24 -5.79 -2.20 -21.72
CA GLU A 24 -5.48 -2.86 -22.99
C GLU A 24 -4.01 -3.25 -23.11
N PHE A 25 -3.75 -4.48 -23.57
CA PHE A 25 -2.39 -4.94 -23.84
C PHE A 25 -1.77 -4.22 -25.05
N LYS A 26 -0.54 -3.73 -24.87
CA LYS A 26 0.22 -3.07 -25.95
C LYS A 26 0.85 -4.08 -26.90
N ASN A 27 1.47 -5.12 -26.37
CA ASN A 27 2.06 -6.21 -27.14
C ASN A 27 1.75 -7.56 -26.46
N LYS A 28 0.86 -8.34 -27.06
CA LYS A 28 0.28 -9.55 -26.43
C LYS A 28 1.34 -10.56 -25.97
N ASP A 29 2.38 -10.82 -26.77
CA ASP A 29 3.32 -11.90 -26.45
C ASP A 29 4.21 -11.55 -25.25
N THR A 30 4.74 -10.32 -25.22
CA THR A 30 5.56 -9.84 -24.10
C THR A 30 4.74 -9.62 -22.83
N GLU A 31 3.48 -9.19 -22.97
CA GLU A 31 2.57 -8.98 -21.83
C GLU A 31 2.19 -10.29 -21.14
N ILE A 32 2.03 -11.38 -21.91
CA ILE A 32 1.78 -12.72 -21.36
C ILE A 32 2.98 -13.19 -20.52
N GLU A 33 4.20 -13.03 -21.02
CA GLU A 33 5.42 -13.41 -20.30
C GLU A 33 5.58 -12.62 -18.99
N TYR A 34 5.45 -11.30 -19.07
CA TYR A 34 5.55 -10.43 -17.88
C TYR A 34 4.45 -10.70 -16.86
N ASN A 35 3.21 -10.94 -17.31
CA ASN A 35 2.12 -11.31 -16.42
C ASN A 35 2.40 -12.68 -15.75
N ALA A 36 2.89 -13.68 -16.50
CA ALA A 36 3.25 -14.96 -15.92
C ALA A 36 4.36 -14.83 -14.86
N GLN A 37 5.39 -14.03 -15.14
CA GLN A 37 6.45 -13.73 -14.18
C GLN A 37 5.89 -13.06 -12.92
N LEU A 38 5.09 -12.01 -13.07
CA LEU A 38 4.51 -11.27 -11.95
C LEU A 38 3.58 -12.16 -11.10
N GLN A 39 2.73 -12.97 -11.72
CA GLN A 39 1.85 -13.90 -11.01
C GLN A 39 2.66 -14.95 -10.24
N ASN A 40 3.73 -15.49 -10.82
CA ASN A 40 4.61 -16.44 -10.12
C ASN A 40 5.27 -15.80 -8.89
N LEU A 41 5.73 -14.54 -9.00
CA LEU A 41 6.28 -13.79 -7.87
C LEU A 41 5.22 -13.54 -6.79
N LEU A 42 4.01 -13.09 -7.17
CA LEU A 42 2.91 -12.86 -6.22
C LEU A 42 2.51 -14.16 -5.50
N ILE A 43 2.43 -15.28 -6.21
CA ILE A 43 2.14 -16.60 -5.63
C ILE A 43 3.26 -17.01 -4.66
N SER A 44 4.52 -16.83 -5.06
CA SER A 44 5.69 -17.14 -4.21
C SER A 44 5.65 -16.32 -2.92
N TYR A 45 5.46 -15.00 -3.01
CA TYR A 45 5.36 -14.15 -1.82
C TYR A 45 4.12 -14.43 -0.97
N LYS A 46 2.97 -14.75 -1.59
CA LYS A 46 1.77 -15.18 -0.87
C LYS A 46 1.99 -16.48 -0.08
N SER A 47 2.77 -17.43 -0.61
CA SER A 47 3.15 -18.64 0.12
C SER A 47 4.01 -18.34 1.37
N GLN A 48 4.65 -17.17 1.39
CA GLN A 48 5.49 -16.66 2.49
C GLN A 48 4.79 -15.56 3.30
N LEU A 49 3.44 -15.50 3.25
CA LEU A 49 2.67 -14.49 3.97
C LEU A 49 3.00 -14.39 5.47
N PRO A 50 3.23 -15.50 6.22
CA PRO A 50 3.66 -15.41 7.62
C PRO A 50 4.98 -14.63 7.80
N GLN A 51 5.96 -14.83 6.92
CA GLN A 51 7.23 -14.13 6.96
C GLN A 51 7.08 -12.65 6.60
N ILE A 52 6.23 -12.32 5.62
CA ILE A 52 5.90 -10.95 5.26
C ILE A 52 5.21 -10.25 6.44
N LYS A 53 4.25 -10.92 7.08
CA LYS A 53 3.58 -10.39 8.28
C LYS A 53 4.58 -10.16 9.41
N ASN A 54 5.49 -11.09 9.68
CA ASN A 54 6.53 -10.91 10.70
C ASN A 54 7.41 -9.68 10.42
N ARG A 55 7.75 -9.42 9.16
CA ARG A 55 8.51 -8.21 8.77
C ARG A 55 7.68 -6.93 8.96
N TYR A 56 6.40 -6.96 8.58
CA TYR A 56 5.47 -5.86 8.85
C TYR A 56 5.35 -5.57 10.35
N ASP A 57 5.11 -6.62 11.16
CA ASP A 57 4.97 -6.52 12.61
C ASP A 57 6.26 -6.01 13.26
N PHE A 58 7.42 -6.41 12.75
CA PHE A 58 8.71 -5.90 13.20
C PHE A 58 8.83 -4.38 12.98
N ILE A 59 8.53 -3.88 11.77
CA ILE A 59 8.55 -2.45 11.46
C ILE A 59 7.54 -1.70 12.36
N SER A 60 6.32 -2.23 12.46
CA SER A 60 5.26 -1.66 13.29
C SER A 60 5.67 -1.55 14.75
N LYS A 61 6.27 -2.61 15.30
CA LYS A 61 6.79 -2.63 16.67
C LYS A 61 7.89 -1.60 16.87
N GLN A 62 8.88 -1.54 15.99
CA GLN A 62 9.97 -0.55 16.09
C GLN A 62 9.45 0.88 16.16
N VAL A 63 8.46 1.22 15.33
CA VAL A 63 7.84 2.56 15.31
C VAL A 63 7.11 2.86 16.61
N LYS A 64 6.36 1.90 17.15
CA LYS A 64 5.66 2.03 18.44
C LYS A 64 6.65 2.17 19.60
N ASP A 65 7.69 1.35 19.63
CA ASP A 65 8.72 1.40 20.66
C ASP A 65 9.45 2.76 20.65
N GLN A 66 9.78 3.29 19.47
CA GLN A 66 10.33 4.63 19.31
C GLN A 66 9.36 5.73 19.78
N SER A 67 8.06 5.57 19.54
CA SER A 67 7.04 6.54 19.93
C SER A 67 6.93 6.73 21.45
N ASN A 68 7.27 5.71 22.25
CA ASN A 68 7.24 5.78 23.71
C ASN A 68 8.25 6.80 24.28
N TYR A 69 9.26 7.18 23.51
CA TYR A 69 10.26 8.19 23.90
C TYR A 69 9.90 9.60 23.42
N TYR A 70 8.75 9.77 22.77
CA TYR A 70 8.29 11.05 22.25
C TYR A 70 7.02 11.54 22.97
N SER A 71 6.86 12.86 23.05
CA SER A 71 5.60 13.44 23.53
C SER A 71 4.46 13.15 22.56
N SER A 72 3.21 13.15 23.04
CA SER A 72 2.03 12.96 22.18
C SER A 72 1.97 13.98 21.03
N LYS A 73 2.44 15.22 21.26
CA LYS A 73 2.55 16.25 20.23
C LYS A 73 3.54 15.85 19.14
N ASN A 74 4.69 15.30 19.51
CA ASN A 74 5.70 14.84 18.55
C ASN A 74 5.19 13.63 17.76
N VAL A 75 4.53 12.67 18.42
CA VAL A 75 3.89 11.53 17.74
C VAL A 75 2.87 12.01 16.71
N TYR A 76 2.02 12.97 17.08
CA TYR A 76 1.03 13.56 16.17
C TYR A 76 1.69 14.25 14.96
N ASN A 77 2.74 15.03 15.19
CA ASN A 77 3.50 15.68 14.11
C ASN A 77 4.14 14.64 13.17
N THR A 78 4.64 13.53 13.70
CA THR A 78 5.16 12.43 12.90
C THR A 78 4.08 11.80 12.03
N ILE A 79 2.87 11.57 12.56
CA ILE A 79 1.73 11.06 11.77
C ILE A 79 1.41 12.00 10.61
N ILE A 80 1.39 13.32 10.84
CA ILE A 80 1.16 14.32 9.78
C ILE A 80 2.27 14.25 8.73
N SER A 81 3.54 14.22 9.13
CA SER A 81 4.68 14.15 8.22
C SER A 81 4.64 12.88 7.36
N LEU A 82 4.31 11.73 7.96
CA LEU A 82 4.12 10.47 7.24
C LEU A 82 2.96 10.56 6.25
N ASN A 83 1.83 11.14 6.65
CA ASN A 83 0.67 11.33 5.74
C ASN A 83 1.02 12.21 4.52
N ASN A 84 1.81 13.26 4.75
CA ASN A 84 2.26 14.14 3.68
C ASN A 84 3.27 13.43 2.76
N LEU A 85 4.18 12.63 3.33
CA LEU A 85 5.11 11.83 2.55
C LEU A 85 4.38 10.81 1.68
N VAL A 86 3.41 10.08 2.25
CA VAL A 86 2.56 9.14 1.50
C VAL A 86 1.85 9.86 0.35
N SER A 87 1.19 10.99 0.61
CA SER A 87 0.51 11.78 -0.43
C SER A 87 1.47 12.18 -1.55
N SER A 88 2.65 12.71 -1.20
CA SER A 88 3.66 13.12 -2.16
C SER A 88 4.18 11.95 -3.01
N LYS A 89 4.32 10.76 -2.44
CA LYS A 89 4.75 9.56 -3.19
C LYS A 89 3.64 9.01 -4.08
N CYS A 90 2.39 9.02 -3.62
CA CYS A 90 1.25 8.71 -4.49
C CYS A 90 1.21 9.65 -5.70
N ASP A 91 1.34 10.96 -5.49
CA ASP A 91 1.32 11.95 -6.56
C ASP A 91 2.51 11.76 -7.52
N TYR A 92 3.70 11.49 -7.00
CA TYR A 92 4.87 11.18 -7.82
C TYR A 92 4.63 9.98 -8.74
N ILE A 93 4.09 8.88 -8.20
CA ILE A 93 3.84 7.65 -8.96
C ILE A 93 2.69 7.85 -9.97
N LYS A 94 1.63 8.56 -9.60
CA LYS A 94 0.50 8.86 -10.50
C LYS A 94 0.91 9.76 -11.68
N ASN A 95 1.87 10.65 -11.47
CA ASN A 95 2.44 11.50 -12.52
C ASN A 95 3.60 10.83 -13.28
N TYR A 96 4.02 9.63 -12.87
CA TYR A 96 4.97 8.84 -13.64
C TYR A 96 4.23 8.24 -14.83
N ASP A 97 4.94 8.18 -15.97
CA ASP A 97 4.43 7.58 -17.21
C ASP A 97 4.39 6.05 -17.08
N LEU A 98 3.39 5.53 -16.35
CA LEU A 98 3.18 4.10 -16.13
C LEU A 98 2.86 3.35 -17.42
N ASP A 99 2.49 4.07 -18.47
CA ASP A 99 2.34 3.52 -19.82
C ASP A 99 3.66 3.00 -20.41
N ARG A 100 4.80 3.32 -19.82
CA ARG A 100 6.09 2.73 -20.21
C ARG A 100 6.32 1.34 -19.62
N GLU A 101 5.57 0.97 -18.60
CA GLU A 101 5.64 -0.34 -17.98
C GLU A 101 4.65 -1.30 -18.66
N HIS A 102 4.85 -2.60 -18.44
CA HIS A 102 3.89 -3.62 -18.90
C HIS A 102 2.53 -3.42 -18.22
N THR A 103 1.46 -3.77 -18.94
CA THR A 103 0.07 -3.57 -18.52
C THR A 103 -0.21 -4.20 -17.15
N CYS A 104 0.32 -5.40 -16.89
CA CYS A 104 0.18 -6.07 -15.60
C CYS A 104 0.91 -5.34 -14.46
N VAL A 105 2.08 -4.77 -14.73
CA VAL A 105 2.85 -3.97 -13.78
C VAL A 105 2.12 -2.66 -13.47
N HIS A 106 1.63 -1.97 -14.50
CA HIS A 106 0.80 -0.78 -14.36
C HIS A 106 -0.41 -1.09 -13.48
N ALA A 107 -1.15 -2.15 -13.76
CA ALA A 107 -2.34 -2.53 -12.97
C ALA A 107 -2.02 -2.73 -11.48
N VAL A 108 -0.93 -3.45 -11.16
CA VAL A 108 -0.56 -3.72 -9.76
C VAL A 108 -0.03 -2.46 -9.05
N ILE A 109 0.77 -1.63 -9.72
CA ILE A 109 1.24 -0.36 -9.14
C ILE A 109 0.05 0.58 -8.93
N GLY A 110 -0.79 0.75 -9.95
CA GLY A 110 -1.95 1.65 -9.93
C GLY A 110 -2.93 1.32 -8.81
N SER A 111 -3.34 0.05 -8.70
CA SER A 111 -4.23 -0.41 -7.64
C SER A 111 -3.62 -0.23 -6.25
N THR A 112 -2.35 -0.63 -6.07
CA THR A 112 -1.61 -0.45 -4.80
C THR A 112 -1.56 1.03 -4.38
N VAL A 113 -1.26 1.93 -5.31
CA VAL A 113 -1.15 3.37 -5.03
C VAL A 113 -2.51 3.99 -4.71
N ASP A 114 -3.57 3.62 -5.43
CA ASP A 114 -4.91 4.12 -5.17
C ASP A 114 -5.45 3.62 -3.82
N GLU A 115 -5.25 2.34 -3.50
CA GLU A 115 -5.61 1.78 -2.19
C GLU A 115 -4.89 2.49 -1.04
N LEU A 116 -3.56 2.65 -1.12
CA LEU A 116 -2.79 3.35 -0.08
C LEU A 116 -3.19 4.82 0.05
N SER A 117 -3.53 5.48 -1.06
CA SER A 117 -4.05 6.86 -1.05
C SER A 117 -5.37 6.96 -0.27
N LEU A 118 -6.27 5.99 -0.44
CA LEU A 118 -7.54 5.92 0.31
C LEU A 118 -7.29 5.72 1.81
N ILE A 119 -6.40 4.80 2.19
CA ILE A 119 -6.02 4.59 3.60
C ILE A 119 -5.43 5.86 4.20
N ASN A 120 -4.52 6.52 3.48
CA ASN A 120 -3.89 7.76 3.92
C ASN A 120 -4.91 8.88 4.15
N ASN A 121 -5.83 9.07 3.20
CA ASN A 121 -6.91 10.04 3.35
C ASN A 121 -7.82 9.72 4.55
N SER A 122 -8.11 8.44 4.78
CA SER A 122 -8.92 8.01 5.93
C SER A 122 -8.22 8.25 7.27
N ILE A 123 -6.90 8.05 7.33
CA ILE A 123 -6.07 8.41 8.49
C ILE A 123 -6.05 9.92 8.71
N LYS A 124 -5.79 10.71 7.66
CA LYS A 124 -5.80 12.18 7.71
C LYS A 124 -7.12 12.72 8.24
N ASN A 125 -8.24 12.14 7.81
CA ASN A 125 -9.59 12.48 8.23
C ASN A 125 -9.99 11.88 9.60
N LYS A 126 -9.12 11.07 10.20
CA LYS A 126 -9.33 10.40 11.49
C LYS A 126 -10.58 9.51 11.53
N ASP A 127 -10.93 8.88 10.41
CA ASP A 127 -12.13 8.02 10.34
C ASP A 127 -12.08 6.85 11.32
N PHE A 128 -10.88 6.37 11.65
CA PHE A 128 -10.65 5.34 12.64
C PHE A 128 -11.16 5.70 14.04
N LEU A 129 -11.41 6.97 14.36
CA LEU A 129 -12.04 7.36 15.63
C LEU A 129 -13.51 6.92 15.72
N LYS A 130 -14.17 6.63 14.58
CA LYS A 130 -15.56 6.16 14.53
C LYS A 130 -15.68 4.68 14.92
N ASP A 131 -14.70 3.87 14.51
CA ASP A 131 -14.61 2.43 14.81
C ASP A 131 -13.14 1.98 14.68
N LYS A 132 -12.37 2.14 15.77
CA LYS A 132 -10.92 1.92 15.74
C LYS A 132 -10.57 0.51 15.28
N HIS A 133 -11.28 -0.50 15.76
CA HIS A 133 -10.95 -1.89 15.45
C HIS A 133 -11.16 -2.22 13.97
N THR A 134 -12.30 -1.82 13.39
CA THR A 134 -12.60 -2.17 12.00
C THR A 134 -11.71 -1.40 11.03
N TYR A 135 -11.47 -0.11 11.25
CA TYR A 135 -10.58 0.67 10.38
C TYR A 135 -9.13 0.18 10.47
N LEU A 136 -8.60 -0.07 11.68
CA LEU A 136 -7.23 -0.59 11.82
C LEU A 136 -7.06 -1.97 11.18
N TYR A 137 -8.08 -2.83 11.25
CA TYR A 137 -8.07 -4.11 10.53
C TYR A 137 -7.93 -3.91 9.02
N ILE A 138 -8.73 -3.01 8.43
CA ILE A 138 -8.65 -2.69 6.99
C ILE A 138 -7.27 -2.13 6.66
N TYR A 139 -6.77 -1.16 7.44
CA TYR A 139 -5.49 -0.51 7.22
C TYR A 139 -4.32 -1.50 7.22
N GLU A 140 -4.31 -2.42 8.20
CA GLU A 140 -3.30 -3.47 8.30
C GLU A 140 -3.34 -4.40 7.09
N LYS A 141 -4.53 -4.85 6.67
CA LYS A 141 -4.68 -5.77 5.53
C LYS A 141 -4.19 -5.16 4.23
N ILE A 142 -4.59 -3.92 3.93
CA ILE A 142 -4.15 -3.21 2.73
C ILE A 142 -2.65 -2.93 2.77
N SER A 143 -2.10 -2.55 3.94
CA SER A 143 -0.66 -2.29 4.08
C SER A 143 0.19 -3.55 3.89
N ILE A 144 -0.24 -4.71 4.42
CA ILE A 144 0.43 -6.00 4.22
C ILE A 144 0.36 -6.42 2.75
N ASN A 145 -0.81 -6.29 2.11
CA ASN A 145 -0.97 -6.63 0.69
C ASN A 145 -0.08 -5.74 -0.20
N SER A 146 -0.04 -4.45 0.09
CA SER A 146 0.82 -3.50 -0.60
C SER A 146 2.31 -3.81 -0.40
N PHE A 147 2.69 -4.27 0.79
CA PHE A 147 4.07 -4.71 1.04
C PHE A 147 4.43 -5.96 0.24
N MET A 148 3.52 -6.92 0.13
CA MET A 148 3.68 -8.09 -0.74
C MET A 148 3.81 -7.68 -2.22
N ASN A 149 2.93 -6.79 -2.71
CA ASN A 149 2.97 -6.30 -4.07
C ASN A 149 4.30 -5.59 -4.36
N PHE A 150 4.78 -4.73 -3.46
CA PHE A 150 6.09 -4.10 -3.57
C PHE A 150 7.22 -5.15 -3.68
N LEU A 151 7.21 -6.18 -2.85
CA LEU A 151 8.23 -7.23 -2.90
C LEU A 151 8.23 -7.98 -4.23
N ALA A 152 7.05 -8.27 -4.80
CA ALA A 152 6.96 -8.88 -6.12
C ALA A 152 7.47 -7.93 -7.22
N LEU A 153 7.03 -6.66 -7.19
CA LEU A 153 7.42 -5.66 -8.18
C LEU A 153 8.91 -5.32 -8.14
N LYS A 154 9.56 -5.31 -6.97
CA LYS A 154 11.01 -5.04 -6.88
C LYS A 154 11.85 -6.10 -7.60
N ASP A 155 11.31 -7.32 -7.76
CA ASP A 155 11.97 -8.44 -8.42
C ASP A 155 11.61 -8.53 -9.91
N MET A 156 10.81 -7.58 -10.41
CA MET A 156 10.54 -7.36 -11.84
C MET A 156 11.52 -6.34 -12.42
N SER A 157 11.65 -6.33 -13.75
CA SER A 157 12.44 -5.33 -14.47
C SER A 157 11.69 -3.99 -14.60
N ILE A 158 11.56 -3.26 -13.49
CA ILE A 158 10.84 -1.98 -13.39
C ILE A 158 11.84 -0.84 -13.16
N ASN A 159 11.49 0.37 -13.58
CA ASN A 159 12.28 1.56 -13.29
C ASN A 159 12.64 1.69 -11.80
N LYS A 160 13.94 1.84 -11.50
CA LYS A 160 14.44 1.92 -10.12
C LYS A 160 13.82 3.08 -9.33
N ASN A 161 13.64 4.25 -9.92
CA ASN A 161 13.06 5.40 -9.21
C ASN A 161 11.60 5.15 -8.82
N LEU A 162 10.87 4.40 -9.66
CA LEU A 162 9.51 3.99 -9.37
C LEU A 162 9.46 2.99 -8.21
N ILE A 163 10.36 2.00 -8.21
CA ILE A 163 10.50 1.04 -7.10
C ILE A 163 10.91 1.73 -5.79
N ASP A 164 11.86 2.67 -5.83
CA ASP A 164 12.29 3.42 -4.66
C ASP A 164 11.15 4.30 -4.10
N ALA A 165 10.36 4.94 -4.98
CA ALA A 165 9.18 5.70 -4.58
C ALA A 165 8.10 4.81 -3.95
N LEU A 166 7.84 3.64 -4.54
CA LEU A 166 6.88 2.67 -4.02
C LEU A 166 7.33 2.10 -2.67
N SER A 167 8.64 1.83 -2.51
CA SER A 167 9.22 1.39 -1.25
C SER A 167 8.99 2.40 -0.13
N GLN A 168 9.27 3.67 -0.40
CA GLN A 168 9.06 4.77 0.56
C GLN A 168 7.57 4.94 0.88
N LEU A 169 6.70 4.84 -0.12
CA LEU A 169 5.26 4.90 0.05
C LEU A 169 4.75 3.81 1.01
N VAL A 170 5.07 2.54 0.72
CA VAL A 170 4.65 1.40 1.53
C VAL A 170 5.21 1.52 2.95
N LEU A 171 6.50 1.83 3.10
CA LEU A 171 7.11 1.95 4.42
C LEU A 171 6.46 3.06 5.25
N ALA A 172 6.26 4.24 4.66
CA ALA A 172 5.60 5.36 5.33
C ALA A 172 4.16 5.01 5.75
N GLN A 173 3.44 4.24 4.92
CA GLN A 173 2.10 3.77 5.27
C GLN A 173 2.14 2.81 6.47
N ILE A 174 3.02 1.82 6.49
CA ILE A 174 3.17 0.88 7.63
C ILE A 174 3.44 1.65 8.92
N GLN A 175 4.35 2.62 8.86
CA GLN A 175 4.69 3.49 10.01
C GLN A 175 3.48 4.32 10.46
N SER A 176 2.73 4.90 9.51
CA SER A 176 1.52 5.67 9.83
C SER A 176 0.47 4.80 10.52
N VAL A 177 0.21 3.59 10.00
CA VAL A 177 -0.74 2.63 10.60
C VAL A 177 -0.30 2.22 12.01
N ALA A 178 1.01 1.98 12.20
CA ALA A 178 1.55 1.66 13.52
C ALA A 178 1.28 2.77 14.53
N LEU A 179 1.53 4.04 14.19
CA LEU A 179 1.33 5.16 15.10
C LEU A 179 -0.14 5.44 15.42
N VAL A 180 -1.05 5.34 14.45
CA VAL A 180 -2.50 5.54 14.72
C VAL A 180 -3.14 4.37 15.47
N SER A 181 -2.44 3.24 15.55
CA SER A 181 -2.90 2.08 16.32
C SER A 181 -2.60 2.15 17.81
N LEU A 182 -1.73 3.08 18.25
CA LEU A 182 -1.54 3.45 19.66
C LEU A 182 -2.88 3.92 20.24
#